data_AF-A0A009MVQ3-F1
#
_entry.id   AF-A0A009MVQ3-F1
#
_cell.length_a   1.000
_cell.length_b   1.000
_cell.length_c   1.000
_cell.angle_alpha   90.00
_cell.angle_beta   90.00
_cell.angle_gamma   90.00
#
_symmetry.space_group_name_H-M   'P 1'
#
loop_
_entity.id
_entity.type
_entity.pdbx_description
1 polymer ?
#
loop_
_entity_poly.entity_id
_entity_poly.type
_entity_poly.pdbx_seq_one_letter_code
_entity_poly.pdbx_strand_id
1 'polypeptide(L)' 'MSHAVDITFYDGLVSKPYPAQISAQSESEVLIRYGEQLELQRHYQYSDMKLIGALGQLHPVIELSDDARIEFHSALPEWF' A
#
# COMPACT_ATOMS: atom_id res chain seq x y z
N MET A 1 2.37 -0.24 17.57
CA MET A 1 2.85 -0.92 16.34
C MET A 1 1.64 -1.56 15.69
N SER A 2 1.31 -1.14 14.46
CA SER A 2 0.24 -1.77 13.68
C SER A 2 0.72 -3.12 13.14
N HIS A 3 -0.21 -4.04 12.87
CA HIS A 3 0.13 -5.30 12.22
C HIS A 3 0.36 -5.06 10.73
N ALA A 4 1.32 -5.76 10.14
CA ALA A 4 1.51 -5.74 8.70
C ALA A 4 0.34 -6.43 8.01
N VAL A 5 -0.11 -5.86 6.89
CA VAL A 5 -1.18 -6.40 6.04
C VAL A 5 -0.61 -6.68 4.66
N ASP A 6 -0.95 -7.83 4.09
CA ASP A 6 -0.55 -8.20 2.74
C ASP A 6 -1.33 -7.40 1.70
N ILE A 7 -0.60 -6.89 0.70
CA ILE A 7 -1.10 -6.05 -0.38
C ILE A 7 -0.43 -6.43 -1.70
N THR A 8 -1.01 -5.99 -2.81
CA THR A 8 -0.31 -5.90 -4.09
C THR A 8 0.21 -4.47 -4.25
N PHE A 9 1.52 -4.32 -4.45
CA PHE A 9 2.17 -3.03 -4.69
C PHE A 9 2.61 -2.90 -6.15
N TYR A 10 2.28 -1.78 -6.78
CA TYR A 10 2.78 -1.39 -8.10
C TYR A 10 3.70 -0.20 -7.88
N ASP A 11 4.97 -0.31 -8.28
CA ASP A 11 6.03 0.63 -7.89
C ASP A 11 6.10 1.92 -8.74
N GLY A 12 5.20 2.08 -9.71
CA GLY A 12 5.17 3.22 -10.64
C GLY A 12 6.31 3.22 -11.69
N LEU A 13 7.28 2.32 -11.58
CA LEU A 13 8.45 2.26 -12.45
C LEU A 13 8.29 1.18 -13.52
N VAL A 14 7.79 0.01 -13.11
CA VAL A 14 7.49 -1.10 -14.01
C VAL A 14 6.01 -1.44 -13.94
N SER A 15 5.42 -1.83 -15.07
CA SER A 15 4.03 -2.30 -15.12
C SER A 15 3.91 -3.74 -14.58
N LYS A 16 4.47 -4.02 -13.40
CA LYS A 16 4.45 -5.34 -12.75
C LYS A 16 3.97 -5.22 -11.28
N PRO A 17 3.05 -6.09 -10.83
CA PRO A 17 2.69 -6.18 -9.43
C PRO A 17 3.78 -6.88 -8.60
N TYR A 18 3.98 -6.39 -7.38
CA TYR A 18 4.81 -7.00 -6.35
C TYR A 18 3.94 -7.45 -5.18
N PRO A 19 4.09 -8.70 -4.71
CA PRO A 19 3.65 -9.07 -3.37
C PRO A 19 4.35 -8.16 -2.35
N ALA A 20 3.58 -7.57 -1.45
CA ALA A 20 4.10 -6.59 -0.52
C ALA A 20 3.35 -6.62 0.81
N GLN A 21 3.93 -5.97 1.81
CA GLN A 21 3.34 -5.76 3.11
C GLN A 21 3.33 -4.29 3.46
N ILE A 22 2.20 -3.82 3.98
CA ILE A 22 2.05 -2.45 4.49
C ILE A 22 1.81 -2.45 5.99
N SER A 23 2.41 -1.49 6.69
CA SER A 23 2.17 -1.24 8.11
C SER A 23 2.24 0.25 8.40
N ALA A 24 1.37 0.76 9.27
CA ALA A 24 1.53 2.10 9.84
C ALA A 24 2.76 2.14 10.75
N GLN A 25 3.72 3.02 10.43
CA GLN A 25 4.89 3.29 11.28
C GLN A 25 4.57 4.37 12.31
N SER A 26 3.72 5.33 11.95
CA SER A 26 3.23 6.40 12.82
C SER A 26 1.77 6.77 12.46
N GLU A 27 1.24 7.81 13.10
CA GLU A 27 -0.09 8.36 12.78
C GLU A 27 -0.13 9.08 11.42
N SER A 28 1.02 9.43 10.84
CA SER A 28 1.09 10.17 9.57
C SER A 28 1.69 9.37 8.42
N GLU A 29 2.28 8.20 8.69
CA GLU A 29 3.06 7.48 7.67
C GLU A 29 2.91 5.96 7.71
N VAL A 30 3.07 5.37 6.53
CA VAL A 30 3.09 3.93 6.30
C VAL A 30 4.44 3.49 5.71
N LEU A 31 4.82 2.27 6.04
CA LEU A 31 5.94 1.55 5.42
C LEU A 31 5.41 0.42 4.56
N ILE A 32 5.84 0.39 3.31
CA ILE A 32 5.65 -0.71 2.38
C ILE A 32 6.95 -1.48 2.26
N ARG A 33 6.89 -2.81 2.43
CA ARG A 33 7.97 -3.74 2.13
C ARG A 33 7.58 -4.63 0.97
N TYR A 34 8.48 -4.80 0.01
CA TYR A 34 8.20 -5.54 -1.23
C TYR A 34 9.50 -6.13 -1.80
N GLY A 35 9.40 -6.87 -2.90
CA GLY A 35 10.52 -7.66 -3.45
C GLY A 35 10.33 -9.15 -3.19
N GLU A 36 11.24 -9.99 -3.69
CA GLU A 36 11.10 -11.45 -3.58
C GLU A 36 11.14 -11.94 -2.12
N GLN A 37 11.79 -11.17 -1.23
CA GLN A 37 11.99 -11.46 0.18
C GLN A 37 11.61 -10.27 1.10
N LEU A 38 10.80 -9.32 0.61
CA LEU A 38 10.44 -8.09 1.32
C LEU A 38 11.66 -7.22 1.71
N GLU A 39 12.70 -7.27 0.90
CA GLU A 39 13.98 -6.60 1.09
C GLU A 39 13.95 -5.10 0.72
N LEU A 40 13.04 -4.72 -0.17
CA LEU A 40 12.86 -3.33 -0.59
C LEU A 40 11.84 -2.63 0.28
N GLN A 41 12.05 -1.33 0.51
CA GLN A 41 11.23 -0.52 1.41
C GLN A 41 10.86 0.82 0.78
N ARG A 42 9.63 1.27 1.02
CA ARG A 42 9.13 2.58 0.62
C ARG A 42 8.32 3.17 1.78
N HIS A 43 8.53 4.46 2.06
CA HIS A 43 7.77 5.19 3.07
C HIS A 43 6.87 6.20 2.37
N TYR A 44 5.61 6.27 2.80
CA TYR A 44 4.64 7.21 2.26
C TYR A 44 3.92 7.91 3.41
N GLN A 45 3.69 9.22 3.26
CA GLN A 45 2.80 9.96 4.14
C GLN A 45 1.36 9.75 3.71
N TYR A 46 0.43 9.65 4.66
CA TYR A 46 -1.01 9.56 4.34
C TYR A 46 -1.52 10.75 3.51
N SER A 47 -0.88 11.93 3.65
CA SER A 47 -1.20 13.11 2.82
C SER A 47 -0.99 12.90 1.33
N ASP A 48 -0.11 11.96 0.97
CA ASP A 48 0.27 11.65 -0.40
C ASP A 48 -0.50 10.45 -0.96
N MET A 49 -1.45 9.92 -0.18
CA MET A 49 -2.25 8.75 -0.51
C MET A 49 -3.67 9.17 -0.91
N LYS A 50 -4.14 8.67 -2.05
CA LYS A 50 -5.48 8.94 -2.56
C LYS A 50 -6.24 7.64 -2.78
N LEU A 51 -7.36 7.46 -2.09
CA LEU A 51 -8.28 6.35 -2.35
C LEU A 51 -8.99 6.58 -3.70
N ILE A 52 -8.70 5.74 -4.69
CA ILE A 52 -9.21 5.86 -6.06
C ILE A 52 -10.21 4.76 -6.44
N GLY A 53 -10.34 3.71 -5.62
CA GLY A 53 -11.31 2.65 -5.84
C GLY A 53 -11.79 2.07 -4.52
N ALA A 54 -13.09 2.20 -4.24
CA ALA A 54 -13.82 1.43 -3.23
C ALA A 54 -15.33 1.61 -3.46
N LEU A 55 -15.91 0.90 -4.43
CA LEU A 55 -17.36 0.87 -4.68
C LEU A 55 -17.79 -0.58 -4.97
N GLY A 56 -18.36 -1.24 -3.96
CA GLY A 56 -18.96 -2.57 -4.02
C GLY A 56 -17.96 -3.72 -4.23
N GLN A 57 -17.68 -4.51 -3.19
CA GLN A 57 -16.83 -5.74 -3.17
C GLN A 57 -15.42 -5.68 -3.82
N LEU A 58 -15.04 -4.60 -4.49
CA LEU A 58 -13.73 -4.39 -5.07
C LEU A 58 -12.75 -3.98 -3.97
N HIS A 59 -11.63 -4.70 -3.93
CA HIS A 59 -10.42 -4.43 -3.17
C HIS A 59 -10.05 -2.94 -3.21
N PRO A 60 -9.89 -2.26 -2.05
CA PRO A 60 -9.50 -0.87 -1.99
C PRO A 60 -8.20 -0.61 -2.77
N VAL A 61 -8.20 0.42 -3.60
CA VAL A 61 -7.01 0.85 -4.36
C VAL A 61 -6.62 2.26 -3.97
N ILE A 62 -5.37 2.41 -3.53
CA ILE A 62 -4.74 3.67 -3.20
C ILE A 62 -3.73 4.04 -4.28
N GLU A 63 -3.84 5.26 -4.80
CA GLU A 63 -2.84 5.89 -5.65
C GLU A 63 -1.90 6.73 -4.79
N LEU A 64 -0.61 6.67 -5.12
CA LEU A 64 0.47 7.37 -4.44
C LEU A 64 1.01 8.49 -5.33
N SER A 65 1.74 9.42 -4.74
CA SER A 65 2.24 10.63 -5.44
C SER A 65 3.26 10.35 -6.56
N ASP A 66 3.88 9.17 -6.58
CA ASP A 66 4.87 8.75 -7.57
C ASP A 66 4.33 7.73 -8.60
N ASP A 67 3.04 7.83 -8.93
CA ASP A 67 2.30 6.92 -9.82
C ASP A 67 2.25 5.45 -9.33
N ALA A 68 2.79 5.18 -8.14
CA ALA A 68 2.70 3.90 -7.47
C ALA A 68 1.27 3.65 -6.97
N ARG A 69 0.90 2.38 -6.85
CA ARG A 69 -0.44 1.96 -6.43
C ARG A 69 -0.39 0.83 -5.43
N ILE A 70 -1.33 0.85 -4.49
CA ILE A 70 -1.55 -0.20 -3.51
C ILE A 70 -2.93 -0.77 -3.76
N GLU A 71 -3.03 -2.08 -3.86
CA GLU A 71 -4.29 -2.81 -3.90
C GLU A 71 -4.38 -3.72 -2.67
N PHE A 72 -5.40 -3.50 -1.84
CA PHE A 72 -5.63 -4.29 -0.63
C PHE A 72 -6.41 -5.56 -0.94
N HIS A 73 -5.94 -6.73 -0.51
CA HIS A 73 -6.64 -8.00 -0.75
C HIS A 73 -7.92 -8.16 0.10
N SER A 74 -8.20 -7.21 1.00
CA SER A 74 -9.37 -7.19 1.86
C SER A 74 -9.79 -5.74 2.15
N ALA A 75 -10.69 -5.53 3.09
CA ALA A 75 -11.03 -4.16 3.51
C ALA A 75 -9.81 -3.39 4.03
N LEU A 76 -9.87 -2.06 3.94
CA LEU A 76 -8.86 -1.19 4.56
C LEU A 76 -8.80 -1.51 6.07
N PRO A 77 -7.60 -1.71 6.64
CA PRO A 77 -7.47 -1.99 8.05
C PRO A 77 -7.83 -0.75 8.88
N GLU A 78 -8.30 -0.93 10.10
CA GLU A 78 -8.80 0.18 10.96
C GLU A 78 -7.76 1.27 11.26
N TRP A 79 -6.47 0.96 11.11
CA TRP A 79 -5.37 1.89 11.35
C TRP A 79 -5.00 2.73 10.13
N PHE A 80 -5.62 2.47 8.97
CA PHE A 80 -5.40 3.18 7.71
C PHE A 80 -6.45 4.28 7.55
#